data_AF-A0A540V3D5-F1
#
_entry.id   AF-A0A540V3D5-F1
#
_cell.length_a   1.000
_cell.length_b   1.000
_cell.length_c   1.000
_cell.angle_alpha   90.00
_cell.angle_beta   90.00
_cell.angle_gamma   90.00
#
_symmetry.space_group_name_H-M   'P 1'
#
loop_
_entity.id
_entity.type
_entity.pdbx_description
1 polymer ?
#
loop_
_entity_poly.entity_id
_entity_poly.type
_entity_poly.pdbx_seq_one_letter_code
_entity_poly.pdbx_strand_id
1 'polypeptide(L)'
;MISLLEDHNNAEMESLQLNIMNTTFRINIENHNGIEWKGEVISFLEYINQEFSRFRKNNELWRFNEAKRNQTIRVSPILYDMLKKAEEYRQKTGGRFSPYMLIPLESHGYSRSFPFVSAKHEESAIHYQYENNPLVFKGDFQITKNTDQKVDLGGIAKGYAVEAAAKWLKQHTGSKYGIVDGGGDMAIWSDGQKTWKIGIKNPFDESRTIGSFSIQNAGIATSNIVYRSWMQGNRKKHHLLDGRNGMPVETDIVQATVVMEHCIDAEVGAKVCFMSKDDSIDSILSNISKKFSYVLVKSDGNIITGGNKTYGRVY
;
A
#
# COMPACT_ATOMS: atom_id res chain seq x y z
N MET A 1 -10.10 1.75 -8.87
CA MET A 1 -10.20 0.61 -7.93
C MET A 1 -10.09 -0.71 -8.69
N ILE A 2 -9.95 -1.83 -7.99
CA ILE A 2 -10.08 -3.17 -8.56
C ILE A 2 -11.20 -3.94 -7.85
N SER A 3 -11.80 -4.92 -8.52
CA SER A 3 -12.84 -5.78 -7.95
C SER A 3 -12.73 -7.20 -8.48
N LEU A 4 -13.04 -8.19 -7.65
CA LEU A 4 -13.25 -9.56 -8.12
C LEU A 4 -14.46 -9.59 -9.07
N LEU A 5 -14.32 -10.17 -10.28
CA LEU A 5 -15.36 -10.16 -11.31
C LEU A 5 -16.25 -11.41 -11.35
N GLU A 6 -15.83 -12.53 -10.75
CA GLU A 6 -16.58 -13.78 -10.79
C GLU A 6 -16.66 -14.41 -9.40
N ASP A 7 -17.89 -14.70 -8.97
CA ASP A 7 -18.26 -15.32 -7.69
C ASP A 7 -19.15 -16.55 -7.95
N HIS A 8 -18.68 -17.48 -8.77
CA HIS A 8 -19.40 -18.71 -9.11
C HIS A 8 -18.77 -19.93 -8.43
N ASN A 9 -18.71 -19.91 -7.09
CA ASN A 9 -18.77 -21.07 -6.17
C ASN A 9 -18.39 -20.63 -4.74
N ASN A 10 -19.31 -19.91 -4.07
CA ASN A 10 -19.13 -19.52 -2.66
C ASN A 10 -19.28 -20.70 -1.67
N ALA A 11 -19.83 -21.85 -2.10
CA ALA A 11 -20.04 -23.00 -1.23
C ALA A 11 -18.73 -23.67 -0.75
N GLU A 12 -17.62 -23.44 -1.46
CA GLU A 12 -16.31 -24.05 -1.18
C GLU A 12 -15.32 -23.10 -0.51
N MET A 13 -15.75 -21.89 -0.11
CA MET A 13 -14.86 -20.92 0.53
C MET A 13 -15.42 -20.42 1.85
N GLU A 14 -14.53 -20.23 2.81
CA GLU A 14 -14.81 -19.46 4.00
C GLU A 14 -14.50 -17.98 3.78
N SER A 15 -15.39 -17.11 4.26
CA SER A 15 -15.24 -15.66 4.11
C SER A 15 -15.18 -14.94 5.46
N LEU A 16 -14.42 -13.85 5.48
CA LEU A 16 -14.41 -12.83 6.52
C LEU A 16 -14.46 -11.45 5.86
N GLN A 17 -15.35 -10.60 6.34
CA GLN A 17 -15.41 -9.19 5.96
C GLN A 17 -15.40 -8.31 7.21
N LEU A 18 -14.54 -7.30 7.23
CA LEU A 18 -14.43 -6.34 8.33
C LEU A 18 -14.01 -4.96 7.83
N ASN A 19 -14.42 -3.90 8.53
CA ASN A 19 -14.00 -2.54 8.23
C ASN A 19 -12.85 -2.13 9.15
N ILE A 20 -11.66 -1.92 8.58
CA ILE A 20 -10.45 -1.62 9.33
C ILE A 20 -9.43 -0.87 8.45
N MET A 21 -8.53 -0.09 9.04
CA MET A 21 -7.55 0.74 8.30
C MET A 21 -8.20 1.71 7.29
N ASN A 22 -9.38 2.23 7.62
CA ASN A 22 -10.21 3.08 6.75
C ASN A 22 -10.58 2.44 5.40
N THR A 23 -10.76 1.12 5.39
CA THR A 23 -11.23 0.38 4.21
C THR A 23 -11.99 -0.88 4.63
N THR A 24 -12.54 -1.60 3.66
CA THR A 24 -13.17 -2.90 3.87
C THR A 24 -12.18 -3.99 3.48
N PHE A 25 -11.82 -4.83 4.44
CA PHE A 25 -11.08 -6.06 4.18
C PHE A 25 -12.06 -7.18 3.83
N ARG A 26 -11.76 -7.93 2.76
CA ARG A 26 -12.47 -9.14 2.34
C ARG A 26 -11.46 -10.26 2.21
N ILE A 27 -11.67 -11.33 2.96
CA ILE A 27 -10.78 -12.49 2.97
C ILE A 27 -11.60 -13.70 2.61
N ASN A 28 -11.15 -14.42 1.60
CA ASN A 28 -11.77 -15.67 1.17
C ASN A 28 -10.69 -16.73 1.00
N ILE A 29 -10.87 -17.88 1.64
CA ILE A 29 -9.96 -19.03 1.53
C ILE A 29 -10.75 -20.28 1.22
N GLU A 30 -10.12 -21.26 0.56
CA GLU A 30 -10.66 -22.61 0.45
C GLU A 30 -11.11 -23.11 1.81
N ASN A 31 -12.31 -23.68 1.88
CA ASN A 31 -12.87 -24.25 3.10
C ASN A 31 -11.91 -25.32 3.67
N HIS A 32 -11.50 -25.14 4.92
CA HIS A 32 -10.56 -26.03 5.60
C HIS A 32 -11.21 -26.52 6.90
N ASN A 33 -11.19 -27.83 7.13
CA ASN A 33 -11.87 -28.41 8.28
C ASN A 33 -11.11 -28.15 9.59
N GLY A 34 -11.51 -27.11 10.34
CA GLY A 34 -11.34 -27.07 11.80
C GLY A 34 -10.27 -26.14 12.38
N ILE A 35 -9.63 -25.28 11.58
CA ILE A 35 -8.71 -24.26 12.12
C ILE A 35 -9.47 -22.93 12.23
N GLU A 36 -9.62 -22.42 13.46
CA GLU A 36 -10.08 -21.05 13.66
C GLU A 36 -8.97 -20.12 13.16
N TRP A 37 -9.27 -19.35 12.12
CA TRP A 37 -8.36 -18.37 11.53
C TRP A 37 -8.86 -16.93 11.62
N LYS A 38 -10.18 -16.73 11.82
CA LYS A 38 -10.80 -15.40 11.71
C LYS A 38 -10.39 -14.55 12.90
N GLY A 39 -10.41 -15.11 14.11
CA GLY A 39 -9.98 -14.43 15.33
C GLY A 39 -8.52 -13.97 15.28
N GLU A 40 -7.63 -14.83 14.79
CA GLU A 40 -6.20 -14.50 14.63
C GLU A 40 -5.98 -13.38 13.62
N VAL A 41 -6.63 -13.46 12.45
CA VAL A 41 -6.51 -12.43 11.42
C VAL A 41 -7.15 -11.11 11.86
N ILE A 42 -8.30 -11.14 12.55
CA ILE A 42 -8.92 -9.94 13.13
C ILE A 42 -7.96 -9.28 14.12
N SER A 43 -7.40 -10.05 15.05
CA SER A 43 -6.48 -9.54 16.08
C SER A 43 -5.23 -8.92 15.46
N PHE A 44 -4.67 -9.55 14.43
CA PHE A 44 -3.53 -9.02 13.70
C PHE A 44 -3.84 -7.70 12.98
N LEU A 45 -4.96 -7.64 12.25
CA LEU A 45 -5.36 -6.42 11.54
C LEU A 45 -5.70 -5.28 12.53
N GLU A 46 -6.30 -5.60 13.66
CA GLU A 46 -6.53 -4.67 14.78
C GLU A 46 -5.22 -4.14 15.34
N TYR A 47 -4.25 -5.02 15.62
CA TYR A 47 -2.93 -4.61 16.07
C TYR A 47 -2.29 -3.61 15.09
N ILE A 48 -2.25 -3.93 13.79
CA ILE A 48 -1.68 -3.03 12.77
C ILE A 48 -2.43 -1.69 12.74
N ASN A 49 -3.76 -1.72 12.69
CA ASN A 49 -4.59 -0.51 12.66
C ASN A 49 -4.37 0.37 13.89
N GLN A 50 -4.14 -0.24 15.05
CA GLN A 50 -3.93 0.47 16.30
C GLN A 50 -2.51 1.03 16.42
N GLU A 51 -1.50 0.19 16.20
CA GLU A 51 -0.09 0.52 16.48
C GLU A 51 0.57 1.35 15.37
N PHE A 52 0.11 1.23 14.12
CA PHE A 52 0.75 1.89 12.96
C PHE A 52 0.00 3.13 12.49
N SER A 53 -1.07 3.53 13.18
CA SER A 53 -1.82 4.74 12.81
C SER A 53 -1.07 6.01 13.23
N ARG A 54 -0.68 6.82 12.25
CA ARG A 54 -0.08 8.15 12.49
C ARG A 54 -1.04 9.14 13.18
N PHE A 55 -2.34 8.86 13.15
CA PHE A 55 -3.38 9.73 13.71
C PHE A 55 -3.67 9.44 15.19
N ARG A 56 -3.03 8.42 15.78
CA ARG A 56 -3.21 8.06 17.19
C ARG A 56 -1.96 8.42 17.99
N LYS A 57 -2.17 9.02 19.15
CA LYS A 57 -1.11 9.24 20.14
C LYS A 57 -0.93 7.99 20.99
N ASN A 58 0.23 7.87 21.64
CA ASN A 58 0.57 6.81 22.59
C ASN A 58 0.62 5.38 22.02
N ASN A 59 0.47 5.20 20.70
CA ASN A 59 0.74 3.92 20.06
C ASN A 59 2.24 3.75 19.78
N GLU A 60 2.65 2.57 19.32
CA GLU A 60 4.04 2.23 19.05
C GLU A 60 4.68 3.13 18.00
N LEU A 61 4.02 3.37 16.86
CA LEU A 61 4.56 4.27 15.82
C LEU A 61 4.73 5.71 16.35
N TRP A 62 3.78 6.21 17.14
CA TRP A 62 3.90 7.52 17.77
C TRP A 62 5.10 7.58 18.70
N ARG A 63 5.29 6.59 19.58
CA ARG A 63 6.45 6.52 20.48
C ARG A 63 7.77 6.49 19.70
N PHE A 64 7.82 5.75 18.60
CA PHE A 64 8.97 5.74 17.70
C PHE A 64 9.22 7.11 17.06
N ASN A 65 8.17 7.79 16.61
CA ASN A 65 8.24 9.11 16.00
C ASN A 65 8.70 10.21 16.98
N GLU A 66 8.31 10.12 18.25
CA GLU A 66 8.70 11.09 19.29
C GLU A 66 10.13 10.89 19.82
N ALA A 67 10.77 9.77 19.50
CA ALA A 67 12.16 9.57 19.87
C ALA A 67 13.09 10.58 19.18
N LYS A 68 14.10 11.01 19.92
CA LYS A 68 15.08 12.00 19.46
C LYS A 68 16.07 11.37 18.49
N ARG A 69 16.70 12.20 17.67
CA ARG A 69 17.84 11.80 16.86
C ARG A 69 18.93 11.16 17.72
N ASN A 70 19.56 10.11 17.19
CA ASN A 70 20.55 9.23 17.80
C ASN A 70 20.04 8.39 18.99
N GLN A 71 18.74 8.42 19.29
CA GLN A 71 18.17 7.56 20.32
C GLN A 71 18.01 6.13 19.78
N THR A 72 18.37 5.14 20.60
CA THR A 72 18.09 3.72 20.32
C THR A 72 16.82 3.30 21.06
N ILE A 73 15.91 2.65 20.34
CA ILE A 73 14.57 2.29 20.83
C ILE A 73 14.36 0.82 20.50
N ARG A 74 13.80 0.06 21.44
CA ARG A 74 13.29 -1.28 21.17
C ARG A 74 11.85 -1.18 20.70
N VAL A 75 11.52 -1.85 19.61
CA VAL A 75 10.18 -1.94 19.04
C VAL A 75 9.74 -3.40 18.96
N SER A 76 8.47 -3.63 18.68
CA SER A 76 7.90 -4.93 18.40
C SER A 76 8.56 -5.57 17.18
N PRO A 77 8.57 -6.90 17.09
CA PRO A 77 9.05 -7.59 15.89
C PRO A 77 8.33 -7.14 14.60
N ILE A 78 7.03 -6.83 14.70
CA ILE A 78 6.20 -6.43 13.56
C ILE A 78 6.58 -5.01 13.11
N LEU A 79 6.71 -4.04 14.01
CA LEU A 79 7.14 -2.69 13.63
C LEU A 79 8.60 -2.70 13.12
N TYR A 80 9.47 -3.52 13.71
CA TYR A 80 10.84 -3.69 13.22
C TYR A 80 10.86 -4.16 11.77
N ASP A 81 10.14 -5.23 11.45
CA ASP A 81 10.04 -5.77 10.08
C ASP A 81 9.42 -4.76 9.12
N MET A 82 8.35 -4.08 9.54
CA MET A 82 7.69 -3.04 8.74
C MET A 82 8.61 -1.85 8.42
N LEU A 83 9.32 -1.32 9.42
CA LEU A 83 10.28 -0.22 9.21
C LEU A 83 11.45 -0.66 8.34
N LYS A 84 11.94 -1.88 8.53
CA LYS A 84 13.01 -2.46 7.70
C LYS A 84 12.58 -2.55 6.24
N LYS A 85 11.40 -3.12 5.96
CA LYS A 85 10.85 -3.16 4.61
C LYS A 85 10.65 -1.77 4.02
N ALA A 86 10.11 -0.82 4.79
CA ALA A 86 9.92 0.54 4.31
C ALA A 86 11.24 1.20 3.90
N GLU A 87 12.31 0.96 4.64
CA GLU A 87 13.66 1.42 4.31
C GLU A 87 14.22 0.71 3.06
N GLU A 88 14.00 -0.60 2.91
CA GLU A 88 14.37 -1.35 1.70
C GLU A 88 13.67 -0.78 0.45
N TYR A 89 12.37 -0.48 0.51
CA TYR A 89 11.64 0.14 -0.61
C TYR A 89 12.07 1.57 -0.89
N ARG A 90 12.42 2.33 0.15
CA ARG A 90 12.98 3.67 -0.04
C ARG A 90 14.27 3.59 -0.87
N GLN A 91 15.15 2.64 -0.55
CA GLN A 91 16.39 2.43 -1.29
C GLN A 91 16.14 1.89 -2.70
N LYS A 92 15.32 0.84 -2.85
CA LYS A 92 14.96 0.26 -4.17
C LYS A 92 14.36 1.28 -5.13
N THR A 93 13.61 2.25 -4.62
CA THR A 93 12.93 3.25 -5.46
C THR A 93 13.73 4.54 -5.67
N GLY A 94 14.99 4.60 -5.20
CA GLY A 94 15.81 5.81 -5.25
C GLY A 94 15.19 6.99 -4.48
N GLY A 95 14.46 6.70 -3.41
CA GLY A 95 13.79 7.67 -2.57
C GLY A 95 12.41 8.13 -3.05
N ARG A 96 11.93 7.69 -4.21
CA ARG A 96 10.57 8.04 -4.69
C ARG A 96 9.49 7.64 -3.68
N PHE A 97 9.57 6.41 -3.19
CA PHE A 97 8.85 6.03 -1.97
C PHE A 97 9.71 6.40 -0.76
N SER A 98 9.10 6.98 0.27
CA SER A 98 9.76 7.25 1.55
C SER A 98 8.76 7.09 2.69
N PRO A 99 9.11 6.37 3.78
CA PRO A 99 8.28 6.34 4.97
C PRO A 99 8.33 7.65 5.75
N TYR A 100 9.26 8.58 5.47
CA TYR A 100 9.48 9.77 6.29
C TYR A 100 8.58 10.96 5.90
N MET A 101 7.33 10.67 5.53
CA MET A 101 6.40 11.62 4.93
C MET A 101 5.45 12.28 5.93
N LEU A 102 5.51 11.95 7.23
CA LEU A 102 4.52 12.47 8.19
C LEU A 102 4.51 14.00 8.23
N ILE A 103 5.68 14.63 8.39
CA ILE A 103 5.80 16.10 8.44
C ILE A 103 5.36 16.73 7.10
N PRO A 104 5.88 16.32 5.93
CA PRO A 104 5.40 16.84 4.64
C PRO A 104 3.88 16.71 4.43
N LEU A 105 3.28 15.58 4.79
CA LEU A 105 1.83 15.36 4.67
C LEU A 105 1.04 16.32 5.54
N GLU A 106 1.45 16.51 6.79
CA GLU A 106 0.81 17.46 7.71
C GLU A 106 0.95 18.90 7.23
N SER A 107 2.14 19.30 6.77
CA SER A 107 2.40 20.62 6.17
C SER A 107 1.57 20.90 4.92
N HIS A 108 1.19 19.85 4.17
CA HIS A 108 0.27 19.95 3.04
C HIS A 108 -1.22 19.83 3.41
N GLY A 109 -1.54 19.81 4.71
CA GLY A 109 -2.90 19.84 5.22
C GLY A 109 -3.52 18.47 5.47
N TYR A 110 -2.77 17.38 5.32
CA TYR A 110 -3.23 16.03 5.65
C TYR A 110 -2.82 15.66 7.08
N SER A 111 -3.47 16.30 8.06
CA SER A 111 -3.19 16.12 9.50
C SER A 111 -4.25 15.33 10.26
N ARG A 112 -5.33 14.90 9.60
CA ARG A 112 -6.41 14.09 10.17
C ARG A 112 -6.78 12.94 9.25
N SER A 113 -7.34 11.88 9.82
CA SER A 113 -7.85 10.75 9.03
C SER A 113 -8.98 11.20 8.10
N PHE A 114 -9.06 10.61 6.91
CA PHE A 114 -10.23 10.75 6.03
C PHE A 114 -11.49 10.17 6.70
N PRO A 115 -12.69 10.66 6.34
CA PRO A 115 -12.95 11.65 5.28
C PRO A 115 -12.79 13.12 5.69
N PHE A 116 -12.31 13.95 4.76
CA PHE A 116 -12.41 15.43 4.84
C PHE A 116 -12.29 16.04 3.43
N VAL A 117 -12.89 17.21 3.20
CA VAL A 117 -12.93 17.88 1.89
C VAL A 117 -12.00 19.09 1.78
N SER A 118 -11.60 19.67 2.91
CA SER A 118 -10.71 20.83 2.97
C SER A 118 -9.75 20.79 4.15
N ALA A 119 -8.60 21.45 3.97
CA ALA A 119 -7.57 21.66 4.97
C ALA A 119 -7.30 23.16 5.16
N LYS A 120 -6.81 23.54 6.34
CA LYS A 120 -6.44 24.93 6.64
C LYS A 120 -5.32 25.41 5.71
N HIS A 121 -5.40 26.68 5.34
CA HIS A 121 -4.39 27.34 4.50
C HIS A 121 -3.25 27.87 5.38
N GLU A 122 -2.35 26.97 5.77
CA GLU A 122 -1.09 27.29 6.43
C GLU A 122 0.03 26.61 5.61
N GLU A 123 0.47 27.26 4.53
CA GLU A 123 1.67 26.81 3.82
C GLU A 123 2.89 27.11 4.73
N SER A 124 3.36 26.08 5.42
CA SER A 124 4.63 26.12 6.13
C SER A 124 5.77 25.78 5.16
N ALA A 125 6.92 26.45 5.31
CA ALA A 125 8.11 26.07 4.59
C ALA A 125 8.48 24.62 4.95
N ILE A 126 8.53 23.73 3.96
CA ILE A 126 8.89 22.33 4.18
C ILE A 126 10.41 22.22 4.16
N HIS A 127 10.99 21.91 5.31
CA HIS A 127 12.37 21.46 5.40
C HIS A 127 12.42 19.93 5.34
N TYR A 128 12.25 19.38 4.14
CA TYR A 128 12.48 17.96 3.87
C TYR A 128 13.79 17.80 3.11
N GLN A 129 14.67 16.97 3.64
CA GLN A 129 15.94 16.63 3.00
C GLN A 129 16.08 15.12 2.95
N TYR A 130 16.51 14.60 1.80
CA TYR A 130 16.81 13.19 1.68
C TYR A 130 18.01 12.84 2.57
N GLU A 131 17.83 11.91 3.50
CA GLU A 131 18.88 11.40 4.37
C GLU A 131 19.30 9.99 3.92
N ASN A 132 20.60 9.71 3.92
CA ASN A 132 21.13 8.43 3.45
C ASN A 132 20.79 7.27 4.40
N ASN A 133 20.98 7.46 5.72
CA ASN A 133 20.79 6.41 6.73
C ASN A 133 19.90 6.93 7.89
N PRO A 134 18.59 7.13 7.67
CA PRO A 134 17.71 7.70 8.67
C PRO A 134 17.49 6.75 9.86
N LEU A 135 17.57 5.43 9.63
CA LEU A 135 17.44 4.38 10.64
C LEU A 135 18.63 3.42 10.59
N VAL A 136 19.12 3.00 11.76
CA VAL A 136 20.12 1.94 11.90
C VAL A 136 19.51 0.78 12.68
N PHE A 137 19.31 -0.33 11.98
CA PHE A 137 18.74 -1.56 12.54
C PHE A 137 19.80 -2.34 13.31
N LYS A 138 19.50 -2.71 14.56
CA LYS A 138 20.35 -3.48 15.46
C LYS A 138 19.67 -4.82 15.81
N GLY A 139 20.41 -5.71 16.49
CA GLY A 139 19.84 -6.93 17.05
C GLY A 139 18.74 -6.65 18.08
N ASP A 140 18.02 -7.70 18.50
CA ASP A 140 17.02 -7.62 19.58
C ASP A 140 15.86 -6.64 19.35
N PHE A 141 15.51 -6.41 18.07
CA PHE A 141 14.47 -5.48 17.63
C PHE A 141 14.73 -4.03 18.03
N GLN A 142 16.01 -3.64 18.12
CA GLN A 142 16.42 -2.27 18.42
C GLN A 142 16.71 -1.48 17.14
N ILE A 143 16.31 -0.21 17.12
CA ILE A 143 16.56 0.71 16.01
C ILE A 143 17.12 2.01 16.58
N THR A 144 18.23 2.51 16.03
CA THR A 144 18.71 3.88 16.28
C THR A 144 18.11 4.81 15.23
N LYS A 145 17.37 5.82 15.69
CA LYS A 145 16.74 6.83 14.83
C LYS A 145 17.73 7.97 14.58
N ASN A 146 18.33 8.04 13.38
CA ASN A 146 19.36 9.01 12.99
C ASN A 146 18.81 10.24 12.23
N THR A 147 17.49 10.38 12.16
CA THR A 147 16.77 11.49 11.51
C THR A 147 15.82 12.19 12.48
N ASP A 148 15.55 13.47 12.24
CA ASP A 148 14.46 14.21 12.90
C ASP A 148 13.11 14.03 12.18
N GLN A 149 13.11 13.39 11.01
CA GLN A 149 11.90 13.10 10.27
C GLN A 149 11.03 12.08 11.02
N LYS A 150 9.72 12.15 10.75
CA LYS A 150 8.74 11.25 11.33
C LYS A 150 8.17 10.31 10.27
N VAL A 151 7.97 9.06 10.68
CA VAL A 151 7.47 7.98 9.85
C VAL A 151 5.95 8.05 9.71
N ASP A 152 5.49 7.92 8.48
CA ASP A 152 4.13 7.53 8.10
C ASP A 152 4.18 6.19 7.34
N LEU A 153 3.45 5.20 7.85
CA LEU A 153 3.34 3.87 7.24
C LEU A 153 2.11 3.74 6.31
N GLY A 154 1.30 4.79 6.16
CA GLY A 154 0.08 4.79 5.36
C GLY A 154 0.27 4.52 3.87
N GLY A 155 1.53 4.59 3.40
CA GLY A 155 1.91 4.24 2.03
C GLY A 155 2.33 2.78 1.80
N ILE A 156 2.38 1.95 2.85
CA ILE A 156 2.92 0.57 2.76
C ILE A 156 2.27 -0.43 3.74
N ALA A 157 1.64 0.05 4.82
CA ALA A 157 1.11 -0.81 5.89
C ALA A 157 -0.04 -1.72 5.42
N LYS A 158 -0.84 -1.31 4.42
CA LYS A 158 -1.97 -2.11 3.96
C LYS A 158 -1.51 -3.34 3.20
N GLY A 159 -0.66 -3.17 2.20
CA GLY A 159 -0.02 -4.23 1.44
C GLY A 159 0.84 -5.12 2.33
N TYR A 160 1.50 -4.56 3.35
CA TYR A 160 2.16 -5.37 4.39
C TYR A 160 1.16 -6.27 5.13
N ALA A 161 0.06 -5.70 5.64
CA ALA A 161 -0.95 -6.46 6.39
C ALA A 161 -1.64 -7.52 5.53
N VAL A 162 -1.97 -7.17 4.28
CA VAL A 162 -2.57 -8.07 3.29
C VAL A 162 -1.63 -9.25 2.98
N GLU A 163 -0.36 -8.97 2.69
CA GLU A 163 0.66 -9.99 2.41
C GLU A 163 0.89 -10.91 3.63
N ALA A 164 1.04 -10.32 4.82
CA ALA A 164 1.30 -11.06 6.04
C ALA A 164 0.11 -11.97 6.41
N ALA A 165 -1.12 -11.46 6.31
CA ALA A 165 -2.32 -12.26 6.54
C ALA A 165 -2.44 -13.40 5.52
N ALA A 166 -2.22 -13.14 4.23
CA ALA A 166 -2.27 -14.18 3.19
C ALA A 166 -1.21 -15.28 3.42
N LYS A 167 0.03 -14.88 3.76
CA LYS A 167 1.11 -15.83 4.09
C LYS A 167 0.75 -16.67 5.32
N TRP A 168 0.25 -16.03 6.38
CA TRP A 168 -0.16 -16.72 7.60
C TRP A 168 -1.29 -17.71 7.32
N LEU A 169 -2.35 -17.28 6.60
CA LEU A 169 -3.47 -18.12 6.22
C LEU A 169 -3.01 -19.35 5.41
N LYS A 170 -2.24 -19.13 4.34
CA LYS A 170 -1.72 -20.22 3.51
C LYS A 170 -0.91 -21.24 4.32
N GLN A 171 -0.10 -20.78 5.27
CA GLN A 171 0.76 -21.63 6.09
C GLN A 171 0.02 -22.37 7.20
N HIS A 172 -0.93 -21.71 7.87
CA HIS A 172 -1.57 -22.23 9.07
C HIS A 172 -2.87 -22.97 8.77
N THR A 173 -3.64 -22.56 7.75
CA THR A 173 -4.87 -23.27 7.39
C THR A 173 -4.62 -24.41 6.40
N GLY A 174 -3.50 -24.39 5.68
CA GLY A 174 -3.21 -25.33 4.60
C GLY A 174 -4.09 -25.13 3.35
N SER A 175 -4.84 -24.03 3.28
CA SER A 175 -5.69 -23.69 2.14
C SER A 175 -4.89 -23.64 0.83
N LYS A 176 -5.34 -24.40 -0.16
CA LYS A 176 -4.71 -24.51 -1.48
C LYS A 176 -4.88 -23.23 -2.29
N TYR A 177 -5.95 -22.50 -2.03
CA TYR A 177 -6.21 -21.21 -2.66
C TYR A 177 -6.89 -20.21 -1.73
N GLY A 178 -6.65 -18.92 -1.99
CA GLY A 178 -7.33 -17.84 -1.29
C GLY A 178 -6.92 -16.45 -1.78
N ILE A 179 -7.63 -15.46 -1.25
CA ILE A 179 -7.46 -14.04 -1.51
C ILE A 179 -7.67 -13.24 -0.22
N VAL A 180 -6.74 -12.33 0.07
CA VAL A 180 -6.90 -11.26 1.05
C VAL A 180 -6.97 -9.95 0.27
N ASP A 181 -8.09 -9.23 0.36
CA ASP A 181 -8.32 -7.93 -0.27
C ASP A 181 -8.48 -6.84 0.80
N GLY A 182 -7.48 -5.97 0.94
CA GLY A 182 -7.46 -4.81 1.82
C GLY A 182 -7.81 -3.52 1.09
N GLY A 183 -9.02 -3.43 0.54
CA GLY A 183 -9.52 -2.21 -0.10
C GLY A 183 -8.99 -1.97 -1.51
N GLY A 184 -8.81 -3.04 -2.28
CA GLY A 184 -8.22 -3.01 -3.62
C GLY A 184 -6.71 -3.26 -3.65
N ASP A 185 -6.10 -3.54 -2.50
CA ASP A 185 -4.75 -4.10 -2.41
C ASP A 185 -4.91 -5.58 -2.04
N MET A 186 -4.46 -6.49 -2.91
CA MET A 186 -4.78 -7.91 -2.85
C MET A 186 -3.52 -8.76 -2.80
N ALA A 187 -3.55 -9.81 -2.00
CA ALA A 187 -2.63 -10.95 -2.08
C ALA A 187 -3.44 -12.20 -2.41
N ILE A 188 -3.06 -12.87 -3.50
CA ILE A 188 -3.78 -14.01 -4.08
C ILE A 188 -2.81 -15.19 -4.18
N TRP A 189 -3.23 -16.38 -3.75
CA TRP A 189 -2.46 -17.61 -3.90
C TRP A 189 -3.32 -18.77 -4.37
N SER A 190 -2.78 -19.62 -5.25
CA SER A 190 -3.37 -20.91 -5.65
C SER A 190 -2.28 -21.91 -6.02
N ASP A 191 -2.50 -23.19 -5.72
CA ASP A 191 -1.70 -24.31 -6.23
C ASP A 191 -2.05 -24.74 -7.67
N GLY A 192 -2.86 -23.95 -8.38
CA GLY A 192 -3.31 -24.22 -9.75
C GLY A 192 -4.79 -24.60 -9.84
N GLN A 193 -5.45 -24.88 -8.71
CA GLN A 193 -6.87 -25.24 -8.67
C GLN A 193 -7.81 -24.05 -8.94
N LYS A 194 -7.37 -22.81 -8.73
CA LYS A 194 -8.22 -21.61 -8.88
C LYS A 194 -7.49 -20.48 -9.59
N THR A 195 -8.17 -19.89 -10.58
CA THR A 195 -7.75 -18.65 -11.25
C THR A 195 -8.80 -17.59 -10.98
N TRP A 196 -8.39 -16.47 -10.38
CA TRP A 196 -9.27 -15.32 -10.15
C TRP A 196 -9.22 -14.36 -11.33
N LYS A 197 -10.38 -13.78 -11.63
CA LYS A 197 -10.50 -12.69 -12.59
C LYS A 197 -10.69 -11.38 -11.85
N ILE A 198 -9.67 -10.52 -11.88
CA ILE A 198 -9.63 -9.26 -11.15
C ILE A 198 -9.86 -8.11 -12.12
N GLY A 199 -11.01 -7.45 -12.03
CA GLY A 199 -11.39 -6.33 -12.87
C GLY A 199 -10.79 -5.02 -12.40
N ILE A 200 -10.39 -4.18 -13.35
CA ILE A 200 -9.90 -2.83 -13.12
C ILE A 200 -11.04 -1.86 -13.41
N LYS A 201 -11.44 -1.06 -12.41
CA LYS A 201 -12.52 -0.07 -12.54
C LYS A 201 -12.00 1.23 -13.12
N ASN A 202 -12.83 1.88 -13.94
CA ASN A 202 -12.56 3.22 -14.44
C ASN A 202 -12.61 4.22 -13.26
N PRO A 203 -11.57 5.06 -13.05
CA PRO A 203 -11.58 6.04 -11.96
C PRO A 203 -12.60 7.17 -12.13
N PHE A 204 -13.16 7.35 -13.33
CA PHE A 204 -14.20 8.35 -13.63
C PHE A 204 -15.62 7.77 -13.62
N ASP A 205 -15.76 6.44 -13.66
CA ASP A 205 -17.03 5.73 -13.63
C ASP A 205 -16.81 4.30 -13.10
N GLU A 206 -17.01 4.09 -11.81
CA GLU A 206 -16.75 2.80 -11.15
C GLU A 206 -17.67 1.67 -11.61
N SER A 207 -18.79 1.99 -12.28
CA SER A 207 -19.65 0.97 -12.88
C SER A 207 -18.95 0.27 -14.06
N ARG A 208 -18.02 0.98 -14.72
CA ARG A 208 -17.30 0.49 -15.90
C ARG A 208 -16.00 -0.21 -15.53
N THR A 209 -15.83 -1.43 -16.02
CA THR A 209 -14.56 -2.16 -16.01
C THR A 209 -13.78 -1.83 -17.29
N ILE A 210 -12.50 -1.45 -17.15
CA ILE A 210 -11.60 -1.02 -18.24
C ILE A 210 -10.47 -2.03 -18.53
N GLY A 211 -10.56 -3.21 -17.93
CA GLY A 211 -9.58 -4.27 -18.08
C GLY A 211 -9.72 -5.31 -16.98
N SER A 212 -8.99 -6.42 -17.11
CA SER A 212 -8.95 -7.44 -16.06
C SER A 212 -7.65 -8.24 -16.09
N PHE A 213 -7.26 -8.75 -14.94
CA PHE A 213 -6.17 -9.71 -14.82
C PHE A 213 -6.71 -11.11 -14.51
N SER A 214 -6.04 -12.13 -15.04
CA SER A 214 -6.27 -13.53 -14.70
C SER A 214 -5.11 -13.98 -13.82
N ILE A 215 -5.39 -14.18 -12.54
CA ILE A 215 -4.37 -14.34 -11.50
C ILE A 215 -4.53 -15.69 -10.84
N GLN A 216 -3.42 -16.37 -10.58
CA GLN A 216 -3.37 -17.51 -9.66
C GLN A 216 -2.52 -17.17 -8.43
N ASN A 217 -1.38 -16.50 -8.64
CA ASN A 217 -0.48 -16.10 -7.57
C ASN A 217 0.07 -14.71 -7.89
N ALA A 218 -0.35 -13.70 -7.13
CA ALA A 218 0.17 -12.34 -7.27
C ALA A 218 -0.25 -11.43 -6.11
N GLY A 219 0.51 -10.38 -5.93
CA GLY A 219 0.10 -9.14 -5.30
C GLY A 219 -0.45 -8.15 -6.32
N ILE A 220 -1.53 -7.46 -5.98
CA ILE A 220 -2.10 -6.38 -6.78
C ILE A 220 -2.33 -5.18 -5.87
N ALA A 221 -2.09 -3.98 -6.36
CA ALA A 221 -2.46 -2.77 -5.64
C ALA A 221 -2.91 -1.68 -6.60
N THR A 222 -3.78 -0.80 -6.11
CA THR A 222 -4.25 0.35 -6.88
C THR A 222 -4.10 1.65 -6.11
N SER A 223 -3.30 2.57 -6.66
CA SER A 223 -3.19 3.94 -6.16
C SER A 223 -3.97 4.90 -7.05
N ASN A 224 -4.56 5.93 -6.45
CA ASN A 224 -5.30 6.98 -7.15
C ASN A 224 -5.21 8.31 -6.41
N ILE A 225 -5.44 9.40 -7.14
CA ILE A 225 -5.43 10.77 -6.60
C ILE A 225 -6.83 11.34 -6.37
N VAL A 226 -7.88 10.52 -6.52
CA VAL A 226 -9.28 10.97 -6.43
C VAL A 226 -9.82 10.84 -4.99
N TYR A 227 -9.80 9.65 -4.40
CA TYR A 227 -10.49 9.42 -3.11
C TYR A 227 -9.83 10.10 -1.91
N ARG A 228 -8.51 10.23 -1.94
CA ARG A 228 -7.73 10.92 -0.89
C ARG A 228 -7.24 12.26 -1.40
N SER A 229 -8.19 13.13 -1.74
CA SER A 229 -7.97 14.50 -2.20
C SER A 229 -8.76 15.52 -1.37
N TRP A 230 -8.25 16.75 -1.31
CA TRP A 230 -8.84 17.85 -0.56
C TRP A 230 -8.52 19.20 -1.21
N MET A 231 -9.26 20.23 -0.82
CA MET A 231 -8.95 21.62 -1.14
C MET A 231 -8.08 22.25 -0.04
N GLN A 232 -7.02 22.95 -0.42
CA GLN A 232 -6.27 23.85 0.46
C GLN A 232 -6.22 25.22 -0.22
N GLY A 233 -7.03 26.16 0.26
CA GLY A 233 -7.36 27.37 -0.51
C GLY A 233 -8.01 27.00 -1.84
N ASN A 234 -7.46 27.51 -2.94
CA ASN A 234 -7.96 27.25 -4.30
C ASN A 234 -7.24 26.08 -5.02
N ARG A 235 -6.31 25.40 -4.34
CA ARG A 235 -5.55 24.29 -4.92
C ARG A 235 -6.11 22.95 -4.46
N LYS A 236 -6.38 22.05 -5.42
CA LYS A 236 -6.69 20.66 -5.12
C LYS A 236 -5.39 19.91 -4.83
N LYS A 237 -5.33 19.20 -3.70
CA LYS A 237 -4.20 18.39 -3.26
C LYS A 237 -4.61 16.93 -3.10
N HIS A 238 -3.63 16.04 -3.13
CA HIS A 238 -3.79 14.61 -2.87
C HIS A 238 -2.64 14.10 -2.01
N HIS A 239 -2.83 12.91 -1.42
CA HIS A 239 -1.90 12.34 -0.45
C HIS A 239 -0.57 11.81 -1.01
N LEU A 240 -0.40 11.72 -2.33
CA LEU A 240 0.87 11.29 -2.93
C LEU A 240 1.87 12.45 -2.96
N LEU A 241 2.98 12.28 -2.24
CA LEU A 241 4.14 13.17 -2.24
C LEU A 241 5.36 12.41 -2.79
N ASP A 242 6.28 13.12 -3.44
CA ASP A 242 7.55 12.57 -3.88
C ASP A 242 8.50 12.44 -2.68
N GLY A 243 8.88 11.22 -2.33
CA GLY A 243 9.74 10.94 -1.18
C GLY A 243 11.16 11.52 -1.26
N ARG A 244 11.56 12.08 -2.42
CA ARG A 244 12.86 12.74 -2.60
C ARG A 244 12.87 14.17 -2.07
N ASN A 245 11.73 14.86 -2.11
CA ASN A 245 11.62 16.29 -1.78
C ASN A 245 10.43 16.64 -0.87
N GLY A 246 9.53 15.70 -0.58
CA GLY A 246 8.34 15.92 0.24
C GLY A 246 7.24 16.76 -0.43
N MET A 247 7.38 17.05 -1.73
CA MET A 247 6.43 17.89 -2.48
C MET A 247 5.30 17.06 -3.10
N PRO A 248 4.13 17.64 -3.37
CA PRO A 248 3.04 16.94 -4.03
C PRO A 248 3.47 16.51 -5.43
N VAL A 249 3.10 15.28 -5.80
CA VAL A 249 3.41 14.76 -7.13
C VAL A 249 2.60 15.51 -8.18
N GLU A 250 3.28 16.05 -9.20
CA GLU A 250 2.64 16.64 -10.38
C GLU A 250 2.60 15.60 -11.50
N THR A 251 1.40 15.17 -11.89
CA THR A 251 1.22 14.09 -12.87
C THR A 251 -0.16 14.15 -13.50
N ASP A 252 -0.27 13.64 -14.72
CA ASP A 252 -1.55 13.41 -15.41
C ASP A 252 -2.10 12.00 -15.14
N ILE A 253 -1.38 11.13 -14.42
CA ILE A 253 -1.88 9.83 -13.99
C ILE A 253 -2.92 10.03 -12.88
N VAL A 254 -4.11 9.48 -13.08
CA VAL A 254 -5.22 9.52 -12.12
C VAL A 254 -5.28 8.24 -11.29
N GLN A 255 -4.97 7.10 -11.92
CA GLN A 255 -4.99 5.78 -11.31
C GLN A 255 -3.83 4.94 -11.84
N ALA A 256 -3.18 4.19 -10.96
CA ALA A 256 -2.21 3.16 -11.31
C ALA A 256 -2.58 1.86 -10.61
N THR A 257 -2.81 0.80 -11.38
CA THR A 257 -2.95 -0.56 -10.89
C THR A 257 -1.71 -1.34 -11.28
N VAL A 258 -1.04 -1.95 -10.30
CA VAL A 258 0.20 -2.71 -10.50
C VAL A 258 0.00 -4.13 -9.99
N VAL A 259 0.53 -5.10 -10.73
CA VAL A 259 0.56 -6.52 -10.39
C VAL A 259 2.02 -6.96 -10.29
N MET A 260 2.37 -7.57 -9.17
CA MET A 260 3.70 -8.13 -8.89
C MET A 260 3.55 -9.45 -8.12
N GLU A 261 4.66 -10.09 -7.76
CA GLU A 261 4.62 -11.32 -6.96
C GLU A 261 4.06 -11.06 -5.56
N HIS A 262 4.48 -9.96 -4.92
CA HIS A 262 4.05 -9.58 -3.58
C HIS A 262 3.17 -8.31 -3.59
N CYS A 263 2.16 -8.28 -2.73
CA CYS A 263 1.21 -7.18 -2.59
C CYS A 263 1.91 -5.90 -2.11
N ILE A 264 2.87 -6.04 -1.20
CA ILE A 264 3.67 -4.91 -0.73
C ILE A 264 4.53 -4.29 -1.85
N ASP A 265 5.08 -5.12 -2.76
CA ASP A 265 5.79 -4.62 -3.95
C ASP A 265 4.83 -3.83 -4.85
N ALA A 266 3.65 -4.41 -5.13
CA ALA A 266 2.63 -3.77 -5.95
C ALA A 266 2.13 -2.46 -5.30
N GLU A 267 1.98 -2.40 -3.99
CA GLU A 267 1.51 -1.21 -3.26
C GLU A 267 2.50 -0.04 -3.40
N VAL A 268 3.80 -0.32 -3.27
CA VAL A 268 4.85 0.69 -3.50
C VAL A 268 4.93 1.03 -4.98
N GLY A 269 4.90 0.02 -5.86
CA GLY A 269 4.92 0.15 -7.32
C GLY A 269 3.83 1.09 -7.84
N ALA A 270 2.60 0.89 -7.38
CA ALA A 270 1.45 1.70 -7.78
C ALA A 270 1.63 3.18 -7.42
N LYS A 271 2.32 3.50 -6.32
CA LYS A 271 2.59 4.90 -5.93
C LYS A 271 3.70 5.53 -6.74
N VAL A 272 4.80 4.81 -6.95
CA VAL A 272 5.95 5.36 -7.70
C VAL A 272 5.66 5.54 -9.19
N CYS A 273 4.64 4.88 -9.74
CA CYS A 273 4.13 5.16 -11.09
C CYS A 273 3.76 6.63 -11.30
N PHE A 274 3.25 7.31 -10.26
CA PHE A 274 2.89 8.74 -10.33
C PHE A 274 4.14 9.64 -10.43
N MET A 275 5.34 9.13 -10.10
CA MET A 275 6.60 9.87 -9.99
C MET A 275 7.54 9.59 -11.19
N SER A 276 6.97 9.46 -12.38
CA SER A 276 7.61 8.97 -13.61
C SER A 276 8.02 10.05 -14.61
N LYS A 277 8.05 11.32 -14.20
CA LYS A 277 8.38 12.44 -15.10
C LYS A 277 9.74 12.30 -15.78
N ASP A 278 10.72 11.77 -15.05
CA ASP A 278 12.13 11.71 -15.48
C ASP A 278 12.58 10.30 -15.93
N ASP A 279 11.76 9.27 -15.71
CA ASP A 279 12.11 7.86 -15.95
C ASP A 279 10.92 7.08 -16.49
N SER A 280 11.16 6.08 -17.34
CA SER A 280 10.08 5.18 -17.78
C SER A 280 9.50 4.39 -16.59
N ILE A 281 8.19 4.10 -16.65
CA ILE A 281 7.50 3.29 -15.64
C ILE A 281 8.17 1.93 -15.48
N ASP A 282 8.54 1.28 -16.59
CA ASP A 282 9.25 0.00 -16.60
C ASP A 282 10.58 0.08 -15.83
N SER A 283 11.36 1.15 -16.04
CA SER A 283 12.63 1.35 -15.32
C SER A 283 12.39 1.43 -13.81
N ILE A 284 11.44 2.27 -13.39
CA ILE A 284 11.08 2.46 -11.98
C ILE A 284 10.62 1.15 -11.34
N LEU A 285 9.67 0.44 -11.96
CA LEU A 285 9.11 -0.80 -11.42
C LEU A 285 10.13 -1.94 -11.41
N SER A 286 11.06 -1.97 -12.38
CA SER A 286 12.11 -3.00 -12.47
C SER A 286 13.13 -2.96 -11.32
N ASN A 287 13.18 -1.86 -10.57
CA ASN A 287 13.98 -1.73 -9.35
C ASN A 287 13.30 -2.36 -8.13
N ILE A 288 11.97 -2.53 -8.17
CA ILE A 288 11.19 -3.20 -7.13
C ILE A 288 11.16 -4.71 -7.41
N SER A 289 10.71 -5.09 -8.61
CA SER A 289 10.60 -6.48 -9.06
C SER A 289 10.86 -6.61 -10.55
N LYS A 290 11.43 -7.72 -11.01
CA LYS A 290 11.64 -8.00 -12.44
C LYS A 290 10.41 -8.51 -13.17
N LYS A 291 9.38 -8.94 -12.42
CA LYS A 291 8.12 -9.43 -12.97
C LYS A 291 6.99 -8.52 -12.50
N PHE A 292 6.50 -7.72 -13.42
CA PHE A 292 5.38 -6.83 -13.15
C PHE A 292 4.49 -6.67 -14.37
N SER A 293 3.23 -6.30 -14.12
CA SER A 293 2.32 -5.74 -15.11
C SER A 293 1.68 -4.50 -14.51
N TYR A 294 1.29 -3.53 -15.33
CA TYR A 294 0.57 -2.36 -14.84
C TYR A 294 -0.46 -1.84 -15.84
N VAL A 295 -1.44 -1.10 -15.30
CA VAL A 295 -2.41 -0.28 -16.03
C VAL A 295 -2.46 1.09 -15.39
N LEU A 296 -2.23 2.12 -16.19
CA LEU A 296 -2.35 3.52 -15.79
C LEU A 296 -3.53 4.14 -16.52
N VAL A 297 -4.30 4.97 -15.83
CA VAL A 297 -5.35 5.81 -16.42
C VAL A 297 -4.95 7.26 -16.24
N LYS A 298 -4.88 8.01 -17.35
CA LYS A 298 -4.57 9.43 -17.37
C LYS A 298 -5.81 10.31 -17.22
N SER A 299 -5.60 11.60 -16.93
CA SER A 299 -6.63 12.60 -16.74
C SER A 299 -7.47 12.88 -17.99
N ASP A 300 -6.94 12.61 -19.18
CA ASP A 300 -7.63 12.67 -20.47
C ASP A 300 -8.39 11.37 -20.81
N GLY A 301 -8.34 10.37 -19.94
CA GLY A 301 -8.95 9.05 -20.15
C GLY A 301 -8.06 8.05 -20.88
N ASN A 302 -6.87 8.44 -21.34
CA ASN A 302 -5.94 7.51 -21.99
C ASN A 302 -5.47 6.42 -21.03
N ILE A 303 -5.42 5.18 -21.53
CA ILE A 303 -5.00 4.00 -20.79
C ILE A 303 -3.62 3.56 -21.29
N ILE A 304 -2.67 3.44 -20.38
CA ILE A 304 -1.32 2.94 -20.66
C ILE A 304 -1.16 1.60 -19.97
N THR A 305 -0.61 0.62 -20.67
CA THR A 305 -0.35 -0.72 -20.14
C THR A 305 1.09 -1.11 -20.42
N GLY A 306 1.71 -1.89 -19.54
CA GLY A 306 3.10 -2.31 -19.70
C GLY A 306 3.52 -3.40 -18.73
N GLY A 307 4.84 -3.62 -18.68
CA GLY A 307 5.45 -4.75 -17.98
C GLY A 307 5.48 -6.05 -18.79
N ASN A 308 5.85 -7.15 -18.14
CA ASN A 308 6.15 -8.44 -18.74
C ASN A 308 4.91 -9.22 -19.25
N LYS A 309 3.71 -8.62 -19.18
CA LYS A 309 2.41 -9.22 -19.58
C LYS A 309 2.12 -10.60 -18.98
N THR A 310 2.75 -10.92 -17.84
CA THR A 310 2.67 -12.26 -17.23
C THR A 310 1.29 -12.58 -16.66
N TYR A 311 0.47 -11.55 -16.38
CA TYR A 311 -0.71 -11.64 -15.53
C TYR A 311 -2.06 -11.34 -16.23
N GLY A 312 -2.10 -11.10 -17.54
CA GLY A 312 -3.37 -10.96 -18.29
C GLY A 312 -3.38 -9.94 -19.43
N ARG A 313 -4.56 -9.74 -20.04
CA ARG A 313 -4.85 -8.80 -21.14
C ARG A 313 -5.73 -7.65 -20.66
N VAL A 314 -5.40 -6.42 -21.07
CA VAL A 314 -6.24 -5.23 -20.91
C VAL A 314 -7.10 -5.07 -22.15
N TYR A 315 -8.38 -4.72 -22.00
CA TYR A 315 -9.38 -4.62 -23.07
C TYR A 315 -9.74 -3.17 -23.35
#